data_AF-A0A0S7F2G0-F1
#
_entry.id   AF-A0A0S7F2G0-F1
#
_cell.length_a   1.000
_cell.length_b   1.000
_cell.length_c   1.000
_cell.angle_alpha   90.00
_cell.angle_beta   90.00
_cell.angle_gamma   90.00
#
_symmetry.space_group_name_H-M   'P 1'
#
loop_
_entity.id
_entity.type
_entity.pdbx_description
1 polymer ?
#
loop_
_entity_poly.entity_id
_entity_poly.type
_entity_poly.pdbx_seq_one_letter_code
_entity_poly.pdbx_strand_id
1 'polypeptide(L)'
;MPGFQMAWYQNGCGGDVGGPSGSITSPGYPNKYPDNRECIWYITTTPGSSITLTIHEFDVEFHDDCNYDVLEVYGGPDLHAPRLARLCSTTSNPMQVSSTGNQITVRFKSDAYVSGRGFNASWIELQGGCGGPVTAPSGEIHSPLYPASYPNNVDCSWTIRVDTSHRVLLNFTDLDIENHSNCSFDYVTIHDGPNIFFPLLARVCGSSPPPSITSTQNTIYIRFRSDSSQNHRGFSIRFSEACGATIITDDNGGSISSPRYPAKYPPNQNCSWIIKAQEPFNHVTLSFTDFELEKINSNCSHDAVEILDGDNYQAPSIGGYGEYR
;
A
#
# COMPACT_ATOMS: atom_id res chain seq x y z
N MET A 1 -11.21 25.61 -54.85
CA MET A 1 -10.12 25.32 -53.87
C MET A 1 -10.52 24.07 -53.10
N PRO A 2 -9.62 23.08 -52.92
CA PRO A 2 -10.02 21.72 -52.52
C PRO A 2 -10.39 21.52 -51.04
N GLY A 3 -10.31 22.55 -50.20
CA GLY A 3 -10.66 22.42 -48.77
C GLY A 3 -9.64 21.60 -47.98
N PHE A 4 -10.06 21.02 -46.85
CA PHE A 4 -9.22 20.15 -46.01
C PHE A 4 -9.91 18.80 -45.77
N GLN A 5 -9.11 17.77 -45.53
CA GLN A 5 -9.54 16.48 -45.02
C GLN A 5 -8.83 16.23 -43.69
N MET A 6 -9.58 15.81 -42.68
CA MET A 6 -9.03 15.40 -41.39
C MET A 6 -9.37 13.93 -41.16
N ALA A 7 -8.33 13.15 -40.87
CA ALA A 7 -8.46 11.78 -40.38
C ALA A 7 -8.09 11.79 -38.89
N TRP A 8 -8.84 11.05 -38.09
CA TRP A 8 -8.54 10.82 -36.68
C TRP A 8 -8.54 9.33 -36.39
N TYR A 9 -7.79 8.92 -35.38
CA TYR A 9 -7.87 7.60 -34.77
C TYR A 9 -7.77 7.79 -33.25
N GLN A 10 -8.60 7.08 -32.50
CA GLN A 10 -8.59 7.15 -31.04
C GLN A 10 -7.49 6.21 -30.52
N ASN A 11 -6.51 6.78 -29.82
CA ASN A 11 -5.50 6.03 -29.10
C ASN A 11 -5.66 6.31 -27.61
N GLY A 12 -5.93 5.27 -26.81
CA GLY A 12 -6.18 5.39 -25.37
C GLY A 12 -7.66 5.39 -24.94
N CYS A 13 -7.87 5.46 -23.63
CA CYS A 13 -9.17 5.37 -22.94
C CYS A 13 -9.14 6.18 -21.63
N GLY A 14 -10.28 6.24 -20.94
CA GLY A 14 -10.46 7.05 -19.73
C GLY A 14 -11.07 8.41 -20.04
N GLY A 15 -10.77 9.41 -19.21
CA GLY A 15 -11.32 10.75 -19.31
C GLY A 15 -11.57 11.41 -17.95
N ASP A 16 -12.10 12.62 -18.00
CA ASP A 16 -12.49 13.39 -16.82
C ASP A 16 -13.79 12.84 -16.21
N VAL A 17 -13.73 12.49 -14.93
CA VAL A 17 -14.88 12.06 -14.14
C VAL A 17 -14.88 12.82 -12.81
N GLY A 18 -16.03 12.90 -12.16
CA GLY A 18 -16.12 13.65 -10.93
C GLY A 18 -17.46 13.55 -10.25
N GLY A 19 -17.60 14.34 -9.19
CA GLY A 19 -18.74 14.30 -8.29
C GLY A 19 -18.45 13.48 -7.03
N PRO A 20 -19.38 13.51 -6.05
CA PRO A 20 -19.13 13.03 -4.70
C PRO A 20 -18.92 11.51 -4.60
N SER A 21 -19.26 10.77 -5.64
CA SER A 21 -18.95 9.36 -5.79
C SER A 21 -19.04 8.95 -7.26
N GLY A 22 -18.47 7.80 -7.59
CA GLY A 22 -18.63 7.17 -8.90
C GLY A 22 -17.77 5.92 -9.02
N SER A 23 -17.67 5.38 -10.24
CA SER A 23 -16.87 4.19 -10.53
C SER A 23 -16.15 4.26 -11.87
N ILE A 24 -15.02 3.56 -11.95
CA ILE A 24 -14.22 3.35 -13.15
C ILE A 24 -13.84 1.87 -13.23
N THR A 25 -13.75 1.36 -14.45
CA THR A 25 -13.34 -0.01 -14.73
C THR A 25 -12.32 -0.03 -15.86
N SER A 26 -11.49 -1.08 -15.89
CA SER A 26 -10.66 -1.36 -17.07
C SER A 26 -11.54 -1.63 -18.29
N PRO A 27 -11.07 -1.31 -19.52
CA PRO A 27 -11.80 -1.65 -20.73
C PRO A 27 -12.04 -3.16 -20.80
N GLY A 28 -13.27 -3.56 -21.14
CA GLY A 28 -13.65 -4.98 -21.27
C GLY A 28 -14.13 -5.64 -19.98
N TYR A 29 -13.94 -5.04 -18.81
CA TYR A 29 -14.42 -5.59 -17.52
C TYR A 29 -15.92 -5.97 -17.57
N PRO A 30 -16.34 -7.15 -17.06
CA PRO A 30 -15.57 -8.13 -16.29
C PRO A 30 -14.78 -9.15 -17.14
N ASN A 31 -14.76 -9.00 -18.46
CA ASN A 31 -13.93 -9.82 -19.35
C ASN A 31 -12.50 -9.28 -19.41
N LYS A 32 -11.66 -9.96 -20.19
CA LYS A 32 -10.25 -9.59 -20.36
C LYS A 32 -10.08 -8.19 -20.93
N TYR A 33 -9.14 -7.42 -20.38
CA TYR A 33 -8.74 -6.14 -20.95
C TYR A 33 -7.92 -6.32 -22.24
N PRO A 34 -7.94 -5.34 -23.15
CA PRO A 34 -7.14 -5.39 -24.36
C PRO A 34 -5.65 -5.15 -24.09
N ASP A 35 -4.80 -5.81 -24.86
CA ASP A 35 -3.36 -5.60 -24.89
C ASP A 35 -3.01 -4.21 -25.48
N ASN A 36 -1.82 -3.71 -25.16
CA ASN A 36 -1.25 -2.43 -25.60
C ASN A 36 -2.18 -1.23 -25.35
N ARG A 37 -2.80 -1.18 -24.17
CA ARG A 37 -3.78 -0.17 -23.83
C ARG A 37 -3.26 0.75 -22.73
N GLU A 38 -3.48 2.05 -22.89
CA GLU A 38 -3.27 3.02 -21.83
C GLU A 38 -4.57 3.81 -21.61
N CYS A 39 -5.08 3.74 -20.39
CA CYS A 39 -6.22 4.53 -19.95
C CYS A 39 -5.83 5.47 -18.82
N ILE A 40 -6.30 6.71 -18.87
CA ILE A 40 -6.07 7.69 -17.79
C ILE A 40 -7.41 8.31 -17.41
N TRP A 41 -7.75 8.24 -16.12
CA TRP A 41 -8.92 8.90 -15.55
C TRP A 41 -8.49 10.03 -14.63
N TYR A 42 -9.11 11.19 -14.81
CA TYR A 42 -8.90 12.36 -13.96
C TYR A 42 -10.14 12.52 -13.09
N ILE A 43 -10.03 12.19 -11.80
CA ILE A 43 -11.14 12.21 -10.85
C ILE A 43 -11.05 13.50 -10.05
N THR A 44 -12.08 14.35 -10.15
CA THR A 44 -12.16 15.60 -9.37
C THR A 44 -13.44 15.69 -8.54
N THR A 45 -13.29 16.01 -7.26
CA THR A 45 -14.38 16.25 -6.30
C THR A 45 -14.41 17.71 -5.84
N THR A 46 -15.27 18.05 -4.88
CA THR A 46 -15.39 19.43 -4.40
C THR A 46 -14.07 19.94 -3.77
N PRO A 47 -13.65 21.19 -4.03
CA PRO A 47 -12.47 21.76 -3.37
C PRO A 47 -12.57 21.71 -1.84
N GLY A 48 -11.49 21.31 -1.17
CA GLY A 48 -11.46 21.13 0.29
C GLY A 48 -11.92 19.74 0.79
N SER A 49 -12.27 18.83 -0.13
CA SER A 49 -12.47 17.41 0.17
C SER A 49 -11.21 16.57 -0.13
N SER A 50 -11.19 15.33 0.32
CA SER A 50 -10.31 14.28 -0.17
C SER A 50 -11.09 13.18 -0.89
N ILE A 51 -10.37 12.31 -1.60
CA ILE A 51 -10.95 11.19 -2.35
C ILE A 51 -10.42 9.91 -1.74
N THR A 52 -11.32 8.97 -1.43
CA THR A 52 -10.96 7.58 -1.17
C THR A 52 -11.36 6.73 -2.37
N LEU A 53 -10.36 6.17 -3.06
CA LEU A 53 -10.54 5.23 -4.14
C LEU A 53 -10.47 3.81 -3.58
N THR A 54 -11.53 3.03 -3.76
CA THR A 54 -11.59 1.61 -3.41
C THR A 54 -11.51 0.78 -4.68
N ILE A 55 -10.53 -0.11 -4.76
CA ILE A 55 -10.35 -1.08 -5.85
C ILE A 55 -10.93 -2.39 -5.34
N HIS A 56 -12.09 -2.78 -5.87
CA HIS A 56 -12.86 -3.95 -5.40
C HIS A 56 -12.30 -5.26 -5.92
N GLU A 57 -11.90 -5.27 -7.19
CA GLU A 57 -11.29 -6.41 -7.85
C GLU A 57 -10.10 -5.91 -8.67
N PHE A 58 -9.00 -6.66 -8.63
CA PHE A 58 -7.79 -6.36 -9.37
C PHE A 58 -7.12 -7.65 -9.84
N ASP A 59 -7.03 -7.83 -11.16
CA ASP A 59 -6.53 -9.03 -11.82
C ASP A 59 -5.77 -8.66 -13.10
N VAL A 60 -4.45 -8.59 -13.01
CA VAL A 60 -3.54 -8.14 -14.07
C VAL A 60 -2.31 -9.02 -14.15
N GLU A 61 -1.56 -8.95 -15.25
CA GLU A 61 -0.27 -9.65 -15.35
C GLU A 61 0.73 -9.15 -14.29
N PHE A 62 1.32 -10.10 -13.56
CA PHE A 62 2.34 -9.81 -12.57
C PHE A 62 3.74 -9.69 -13.18
N HIS A 63 4.50 -8.72 -12.68
CA HIS A 63 5.94 -8.64 -12.89
C HIS A 63 6.64 -8.11 -11.64
N ASP A 64 7.83 -8.61 -11.31
CA ASP A 64 8.60 -8.25 -10.10
C ASP A 64 8.80 -6.73 -9.95
N ASP A 65 9.03 -6.04 -11.07
CA ASP A 65 9.18 -4.57 -11.15
C ASP A 65 7.90 -3.84 -11.61
N CYS A 66 6.74 -4.51 -11.71
CA CYS A 66 5.46 -3.98 -12.21
C CYS A 66 5.55 -3.20 -13.56
N ASN A 67 6.41 -3.63 -14.48
CA ASN A 67 6.66 -2.92 -15.75
C ASN A 67 5.84 -3.45 -16.95
N TYR A 68 5.13 -4.57 -16.76
CA TYR A 68 4.13 -5.12 -17.67
C TYR A 68 2.80 -4.38 -17.46
N ASP A 69 1.80 -5.06 -16.93
CA ASP A 69 0.49 -4.50 -16.64
C ASP A 69 0.46 -3.84 -15.26
N VAL A 70 -0.07 -2.61 -15.20
CA VAL A 70 0.02 -1.81 -13.98
C VAL A 70 -1.15 -0.84 -13.82
N LEU A 71 -1.61 -0.71 -12.58
CA LEU A 71 -2.48 0.37 -12.14
C LEU A 71 -1.71 1.31 -11.22
N GLU A 72 -1.55 2.56 -11.66
CA GLU A 72 -0.91 3.63 -10.89
C GLU A 72 -1.96 4.64 -10.44
N VAL A 73 -1.91 5.05 -9.17
CA VAL A 73 -2.80 6.06 -8.61
C VAL A 73 -1.95 7.23 -8.10
N TYR A 74 -2.26 8.43 -8.56
CA TYR A 74 -1.55 9.66 -8.24
C TYR A 74 -2.46 10.62 -7.47
N GLY A 75 -1.94 11.20 -6.39
CA GLY A 75 -2.68 12.07 -5.47
C GLY A 75 -2.81 13.51 -5.93
N GLY A 76 -3.09 13.73 -7.22
CA GLY A 76 -3.18 15.06 -7.82
C GLY A 76 -3.76 15.06 -9.23
N PRO A 77 -3.66 16.19 -9.94
CA PRO A 77 -4.35 16.42 -11.21
C PRO A 77 -3.73 15.72 -12.42
N ASP A 78 -2.52 15.18 -12.29
CA ASP A 78 -1.79 14.56 -13.40
C ASP A 78 -0.81 13.48 -12.93
N LEU A 79 -0.03 12.94 -13.88
CA LEU A 79 0.97 11.89 -13.65
C LEU A 79 2.30 12.41 -13.06
N HIS A 80 2.47 13.72 -12.91
CA HIS A 80 3.61 14.33 -12.21
C HIS A 80 3.35 14.50 -10.72
N ALA A 81 2.09 14.41 -10.29
CA ALA A 81 1.74 14.37 -8.89
C ALA A 81 2.37 13.17 -8.17
N PRO A 82 2.47 13.21 -6.82
CA PRO A 82 2.99 12.08 -6.06
C PRO A 82 2.14 10.82 -6.23
N ARG A 83 2.80 9.67 -6.41
CA ARG A 83 2.13 8.38 -6.63
C ARG A 83 1.74 7.75 -5.30
N LEU A 84 0.45 7.55 -5.07
CA LEU A 84 -0.11 6.90 -3.87
C LEU A 84 0.07 5.39 -3.91
N ALA A 85 -0.12 4.77 -5.08
CA ALA A 85 0.01 3.34 -5.26
C ALA A 85 0.49 2.96 -6.67
N ARG A 86 1.17 1.82 -6.75
CA ARG A 86 1.56 1.15 -7.99
C ARG A 86 1.31 -0.34 -7.81
N LEU A 87 0.33 -0.87 -8.54
CA LEU A 87 -0.24 -2.19 -8.31
C LEU A 87 -0.08 -3.03 -9.58
N CYS A 88 0.42 -4.25 -9.43
CA CYS A 88 0.54 -5.23 -10.52
C CYS A 88 0.38 -6.68 -10.04
N SER A 89 -0.19 -6.92 -8.86
CA SER A 89 -0.44 -8.27 -8.34
C SER A 89 -1.93 -8.49 -8.19
N THR A 90 -2.42 -9.62 -8.69
CA THR A 90 -3.82 -10.01 -8.54
C THR A 90 -4.20 -10.12 -7.06
N THR A 91 -5.34 -9.54 -6.69
CA THR A 91 -5.92 -9.65 -5.35
C THR A 91 -7.44 -9.66 -5.43
N SER A 92 -8.05 -10.50 -4.59
CA SER A 92 -9.50 -10.53 -4.37
C SER A 92 -9.94 -9.65 -3.20
N ASN A 93 -9.00 -9.19 -2.37
CA ASN A 93 -9.30 -8.35 -1.23
C ASN A 93 -9.35 -6.87 -1.68
N PRO A 94 -10.40 -6.11 -1.30
CA PRO A 94 -10.49 -4.72 -1.68
C PRO A 94 -9.31 -3.90 -1.15
N MET A 95 -8.70 -3.12 -2.03
CA MET A 95 -7.66 -2.16 -1.68
C MET A 95 -8.23 -0.75 -1.59
N GLN A 96 -7.63 0.09 -0.76
CA GLN A 96 -8.03 1.48 -0.58
C GLN A 96 -6.83 2.40 -0.63
N VAL A 97 -6.99 3.54 -1.31
CA VAL A 97 -6.04 4.64 -1.30
C VAL A 97 -6.77 5.95 -1.11
N SER A 98 -6.21 6.85 -0.31
CA SER A 98 -6.80 8.15 -0.03
C SER A 98 -5.84 9.27 -0.40
N SER A 99 -6.37 10.29 -1.09
CA SER A 99 -5.63 11.51 -1.42
C SER A 99 -5.60 12.51 -0.27
N THR A 100 -4.73 13.51 -0.36
CA THR A 100 -4.73 14.69 0.53
C THR A 100 -5.57 15.85 0.01
N GLY A 101 -6.07 15.76 -1.22
CA GLY A 101 -6.88 16.81 -1.85
C GLY A 101 -7.96 16.22 -2.75
N ASN A 102 -8.67 17.09 -3.45
CA ASN A 102 -9.89 16.76 -4.19
C ASN A 102 -9.64 16.22 -5.61
N GLN A 103 -8.42 15.76 -5.90
CA GLN A 103 -8.03 15.26 -7.22
C GLN A 103 -7.20 13.98 -7.10
N ILE A 104 -7.54 12.99 -7.91
CA ILE A 104 -6.75 11.78 -8.13
C ILE A 104 -6.65 11.54 -9.63
N THR A 105 -5.46 11.15 -10.10
CA THR A 105 -5.27 10.64 -11.45
C THR A 105 -5.00 9.14 -11.40
N VAL A 106 -5.77 8.35 -12.15
CA VAL A 106 -5.62 6.90 -12.23
C VAL A 106 -5.14 6.54 -13.62
N ARG A 107 -4.05 5.77 -13.70
CA ARG A 107 -3.48 5.29 -14.96
C ARG A 107 -3.46 3.78 -14.97
N PHE A 108 -4.09 3.18 -15.97
CA PHE A 108 -3.98 1.76 -16.27
C PHE A 108 -3.22 1.58 -17.57
N LYS A 109 -2.18 0.75 -17.55
CA LYS A 109 -1.36 0.44 -18.72
C LYS A 109 -1.24 -1.08 -18.85
N SER A 110 -1.49 -1.61 -20.05
CA SER A 110 -1.21 -3.00 -20.41
C SER A 110 -0.13 -3.11 -21.49
N ASP A 111 0.62 -4.21 -21.47
CA ASP A 111 1.64 -4.53 -22.45
C ASP A 111 1.09 -5.38 -23.62
N ALA A 112 1.96 -6.00 -24.43
CA ALA A 112 1.54 -6.72 -25.63
C ALA A 112 1.02 -8.14 -25.40
N TYR A 113 1.13 -8.68 -24.18
CA TYR A 113 0.81 -10.07 -23.87
C TYR A 113 0.03 -10.17 -22.54
N VAL A 114 -0.52 -11.37 -22.29
CA VAL A 114 -1.15 -11.78 -21.02
C VAL A 114 -2.14 -10.78 -20.41
N SER A 115 -3.42 -10.97 -20.70
CA SER A 115 -4.49 -10.18 -20.09
C SER A 115 -5.30 -10.96 -19.03
N GLY A 116 -5.53 -10.32 -17.88
CA GLY A 116 -6.49 -10.69 -16.83
C GLY A 116 -7.84 -9.97 -16.97
N ARG A 117 -8.70 -10.01 -15.94
CA ARG A 117 -10.00 -9.29 -15.94
C ARG A 117 -9.88 -7.77 -15.76
N GLY A 118 -8.71 -7.31 -15.31
CA GLY A 118 -8.39 -5.90 -15.10
C GLY A 118 -8.88 -5.43 -13.73
N PHE A 119 -9.57 -4.30 -13.67
CA PHE A 119 -9.96 -3.71 -12.39
C PHE A 119 -11.37 -3.15 -12.39
N ASN A 120 -11.96 -3.13 -11.20
CA ASN A 120 -13.18 -2.42 -10.88
C ASN A 120 -12.96 -1.58 -9.63
N ALA A 121 -13.13 -0.26 -9.75
CA ALA A 121 -12.91 0.67 -8.67
C ALA A 121 -14.04 1.68 -8.54
N SER A 122 -14.29 2.13 -7.32
CA SER A 122 -15.20 3.23 -7.01
C SER A 122 -14.52 4.27 -6.15
N TRP A 123 -14.91 5.52 -6.27
CA TRP A 123 -14.46 6.57 -5.37
C TRP A 123 -15.61 7.16 -4.57
N ILE A 124 -15.26 7.69 -3.39
CA ILE A 124 -16.12 8.54 -2.58
C ILE A 124 -15.36 9.81 -2.18
N GLU A 125 -16.09 10.90 -2.12
CA GLU A 125 -15.65 12.19 -1.58
C GLU A 125 -15.74 12.16 -0.04
N LEU A 126 -14.71 12.65 0.63
CA LEU A 126 -14.68 12.87 2.07
C LEU A 126 -14.53 14.38 2.35
N GLN A 127 -15.57 15.00 2.92
CA GLN A 127 -15.54 16.42 3.22
C GLN A 127 -14.64 16.74 4.41
N GLY A 128 -13.95 17.89 4.35
CA GLY A 128 -13.29 18.50 5.50
C GLY A 128 -12.08 17.74 6.03
N GLY A 129 -11.38 17.00 5.17
CA GLY A 129 -10.23 16.20 5.56
C GLY A 129 -9.18 16.05 4.46
N CYS A 130 -8.04 15.51 4.87
CA CYS A 130 -6.94 15.08 4.01
C CYS A 130 -6.39 13.75 4.54
N GLY A 131 -6.09 12.84 3.62
CA GLY A 131 -5.81 11.45 3.95
C GLY A 131 -7.10 10.64 4.12
N GLY A 132 -7.00 9.53 4.85
CA GLY A 132 -8.07 8.54 4.98
C GLY A 132 -7.53 7.11 5.11
N PRO A 133 -8.40 6.10 4.93
CA PRO A 133 -7.99 4.71 5.01
C PRO A 133 -7.10 4.31 3.81
N VAL A 134 -6.02 3.60 4.09
CA VAL A 134 -5.14 3.04 3.07
C VAL A 134 -4.97 1.55 3.33
N THR A 135 -5.44 0.73 2.40
CA THR A 135 -5.34 -0.74 2.47
C THR A 135 -4.64 -1.21 1.21
N ALA A 136 -3.36 -1.54 1.32
CA ALA A 136 -2.53 -1.99 0.20
C ALA A 136 -1.26 -2.67 0.74
N PRO A 137 -0.62 -3.58 -0.01
CA PRO A 137 0.62 -4.22 0.42
C PRO A 137 1.82 -3.25 0.43
N SER A 138 1.74 -2.17 -0.35
CA SER A 138 2.71 -1.07 -0.33
C SER A 138 2.11 0.19 -0.97
N GLY A 139 2.75 1.33 -0.72
CA GLY A 139 2.35 2.61 -1.29
C GLY A 139 3.17 3.77 -0.74
N GLU A 140 2.72 4.98 -1.05
CA GLU A 140 3.31 6.21 -0.53
C GLU A 140 2.24 7.16 0.02
N ILE A 141 2.61 7.87 1.07
CA ILE A 141 1.83 8.94 1.69
C ILE A 141 2.65 10.23 1.63
N HIS A 142 1.98 11.33 1.33
CA HIS A 142 2.62 12.63 1.19
C HIS A 142 1.86 13.69 1.99
N SER A 143 2.55 14.74 2.41
CA SER A 143 1.88 15.93 2.93
C SER A 143 1.03 16.61 1.84
N PRO A 144 0.00 17.39 2.20
CA PRO A 144 -0.78 18.13 1.21
C PRO A 144 0.10 19.01 0.33
N LEU A 145 -0.21 19.04 -0.97
CA LEU A 145 0.49 19.80 -2.02
C LEU A 145 1.95 19.37 -2.29
N TYR A 146 2.47 18.33 -1.65
CA TYR A 146 3.83 17.83 -1.91
C TYR A 146 4.07 17.60 -3.42
N PRO A 147 5.22 18.02 -3.98
CA PRO A 147 6.41 18.57 -3.34
C PRO A 147 6.42 20.10 -3.16
N ALA A 148 5.28 20.78 -3.28
CA ALA A 148 5.14 22.17 -2.87
C ALA A 148 4.92 22.26 -1.35
N SER A 149 5.04 23.47 -0.80
CA SER A 149 4.90 23.66 0.64
C SER A 149 3.50 23.31 1.15
N TYR A 150 3.43 22.63 2.30
CA TYR A 150 2.14 22.31 2.92
C TYR A 150 1.40 23.57 3.40
N PRO A 151 0.06 23.57 3.49
CA PRO A 151 -0.69 24.68 4.07
C PRO A 151 -0.56 24.78 5.60
N ASN A 152 -0.79 25.96 6.15
CA ASN A 152 -0.91 26.18 7.59
C ASN A 152 -2.23 25.58 8.12
N ASN A 153 -2.26 25.23 9.40
CA ASN A 153 -3.41 24.68 10.13
C ASN A 153 -3.98 23.39 9.51
N VAL A 154 -3.14 22.54 8.91
CA VAL A 154 -3.59 21.24 8.41
C VAL A 154 -3.67 20.21 9.53
N ASP A 155 -4.61 19.28 9.39
CA ASP A 155 -4.78 18.13 10.26
C ASP A 155 -5.14 16.91 9.41
N CYS A 156 -4.13 16.29 8.84
CA CYS A 156 -4.29 15.11 7.98
C CYS A 156 -4.03 13.85 8.78
N SER A 157 -4.74 12.79 8.44
CA SER A 157 -4.42 11.49 9.01
C SER A 157 -4.68 10.34 8.06
N TRP A 158 -3.91 9.28 8.25
CA TRP A 158 -3.98 8.06 7.48
C TRP A 158 -3.99 6.87 8.42
N THR A 159 -4.89 5.93 8.17
CA THR A 159 -4.85 4.62 8.81
C THR A 159 -4.44 3.61 7.76
N ILE A 160 -3.19 3.17 7.84
CA ILE A 160 -2.61 2.19 6.91
C ILE A 160 -2.88 0.79 7.46
N ARG A 161 -3.40 -0.10 6.61
CA ARG A 161 -3.61 -1.51 6.89
C ARG A 161 -2.96 -2.36 5.81
N VAL A 162 -2.21 -3.35 6.22
CA VAL A 162 -1.70 -4.43 5.36
C VAL A 162 -2.40 -5.74 5.73
N ASP A 163 -2.06 -6.84 5.05
CA ASP A 163 -2.59 -8.17 5.38
C ASP A 163 -2.43 -8.51 6.87
N THR A 164 -3.40 -9.22 7.46
CA THR A 164 -3.43 -9.52 8.90
C THR A 164 -2.27 -10.38 9.37
N SER A 165 -1.60 -11.09 8.47
CA SER A 165 -0.40 -11.88 8.74
C SER A 165 0.91 -11.08 8.65
N HIS A 166 0.84 -9.78 8.35
CA HIS A 166 1.98 -8.91 8.13
C HIS A 166 2.02 -7.73 9.11
N ARG A 167 3.16 -7.03 9.11
CA ARG A 167 3.38 -5.75 9.80
C ARG A 167 3.59 -4.64 8.78
N VAL A 168 3.41 -3.39 9.20
CA VAL A 168 3.64 -2.20 8.38
C VAL A 168 5.06 -1.70 8.64
N LEU A 169 5.89 -1.65 7.60
CA LEU A 169 7.18 -0.96 7.61
C LEU A 169 7.01 0.42 6.99
N LEU A 170 7.42 1.47 7.71
CA LEU A 170 7.47 2.84 7.23
C LEU A 170 8.90 3.30 7.00
N ASN A 171 9.11 4.03 5.90
CA ASN A 171 10.37 4.69 5.59
C ASN A 171 10.11 6.10 5.06
N PHE A 172 10.67 7.11 5.74
CA PHE A 172 10.65 8.49 5.26
C PHE A 172 11.64 8.65 4.12
N THR A 173 11.14 8.92 2.91
CA THR A 173 11.97 9.18 1.72
C THR A 173 12.33 10.65 1.60
N ASP A 174 11.54 11.54 2.20
CA ASP A 174 11.79 12.97 2.27
C ASP A 174 11.11 13.56 3.51
N LEU A 175 11.76 14.55 4.12
CA LEU A 175 11.28 15.25 5.30
C LEU A 175 11.82 16.68 5.33
N ASP A 176 10.92 17.65 5.41
CA ASP A 176 11.19 19.06 5.62
C ASP A 176 9.95 19.69 6.26
N ILE A 177 9.93 19.69 7.59
CA ILE A 177 8.85 20.19 8.45
C ILE A 177 9.44 21.22 9.40
N GLU A 178 8.67 22.24 9.79
CA GLU A 178 9.12 23.27 10.73
C GLU A 178 9.80 22.64 11.97
N ASN A 179 11.02 23.07 12.24
CA ASN A 179 11.84 22.47 13.28
C ASN A 179 11.57 23.11 14.64
N HIS A 180 11.40 22.29 15.67
CA HIS A 180 11.36 22.73 17.05
C HIS A 180 11.94 21.67 17.98
N SER A 181 12.54 22.09 19.11
CA SER A 181 13.24 21.22 20.06
C SER A 181 12.42 20.01 20.56
N ASN A 182 11.10 20.10 20.57
CA ASN A 182 10.17 19.03 20.94
C ASN A 182 9.07 18.81 19.88
N CYS A 183 9.26 19.31 18.66
CA CYS A 183 8.28 19.27 17.56
C CYS A 183 6.88 19.77 17.99
N SER A 184 6.80 20.92 18.67
CA SER A 184 5.52 21.47 19.16
C SER A 184 4.75 22.31 18.16
N PHE A 185 5.42 22.81 17.11
CA PHE A 185 4.77 23.56 16.03
C PHE A 185 4.17 22.58 15.04
N ASP A 186 4.93 22.20 14.02
CA ASP A 186 4.54 21.20 13.03
C ASP A 186 5.15 19.83 13.34
N TYR A 187 4.40 18.77 13.07
CA TYR A 187 4.86 17.42 13.34
C TYR A 187 4.07 16.33 12.64
N VAL A 188 4.73 15.20 12.41
CA VAL A 188 4.11 13.91 12.09
C VAL A 188 4.17 13.01 13.31
N THR A 189 3.04 12.48 13.78
CA THR A 189 3.03 11.38 14.75
C THR A 189 2.70 10.04 14.07
N ILE A 190 3.35 8.99 14.57
CA ILE A 190 3.13 7.61 14.15
C ILE A 190 2.71 6.81 15.38
N HIS A 191 1.56 6.15 15.30
CA HIS A 191 0.99 5.34 16.37
C HIS A 191 0.87 3.87 15.93
N ASP A 192 1.19 2.96 16.85
CA ASP A 192 1.18 1.51 16.64
C ASP A 192 -0.22 0.91 16.77
N GLY A 193 -1.08 1.25 15.80
CA GLY A 193 -2.45 0.78 15.75
C GLY A 193 -3.35 1.70 14.93
N PRO A 194 -4.68 1.55 15.02
CA PRO A 194 -5.62 2.22 14.12
C PRO A 194 -5.85 3.71 14.38
N ASN A 195 -5.46 4.27 15.54
CA ASN A 195 -5.75 5.66 15.88
C ASN A 195 -4.80 6.24 16.96
N ILE A 196 -5.01 7.51 17.32
CA ILE A 196 -4.21 8.27 18.29
C ILE A 196 -4.14 7.68 19.71
N PHE A 197 -5.04 6.78 20.09
CA PHE A 197 -5.06 6.17 21.43
C PHE A 197 -4.07 5.01 21.58
N PHE A 198 -3.44 4.58 20.47
CA PHE A 198 -2.44 3.52 20.45
C PHE A 198 -1.03 4.08 20.72
N PRO A 199 -0.08 3.22 21.14
CA PRO A 199 1.27 3.64 21.52
C PRO A 199 1.94 4.53 20.47
N LEU A 200 2.53 5.65 20.91
CA LEU A 200 3.29 6.53 20.03
C LEU A 200 4.65 5.90 19.70
N LEU A 201 4.88 5.59 18.43
CA LEU A 201 6.17 5.08 17.94
C LEU A 201 7.16 6.21 17.68
N ALA A 202 6.68 7.32 17.10
CA ALA A 202 7.52 8.47 16.81
C ALA A 202 6.72 9.78 16.71
N ARG A 203 7.38 10.89 17.04
CA ARG A 203 6.97 12.26 16.73
C ARG A 203 8.14 12.92 15.99
N VAL A 204 7.87 13.40 14.77
CA VAL A 204 8.91 13.77 13.81
C VAL A 204 8.67 15.19 13.29
N CYS A 205 9.72 16.00 13.23
CA CYS A 205 9.77 17.34 12.61
C CYS A 205 11.21 17.64 12.16
N GLY A 206 11.44 18.82 11.56
CA GLY A 206 12.73 19.19 11.00
C GLY A 206 12.99 18.54 9.64
N SER A 207 14.26 18.43 9.27
CA SER A 207 14.69 17.94 7.94
C SER A 207 15.50 16.64 7.97
N SER A 208 15.59 15.98 9.13
CA SER A 208 16.31 14.71 9.29
C SER A 208 15.30 13.57 9.45
N PRO A 209 15.15 12.69 8.44
CA PRO A 209 14.31 11.50 8.55
C PRO A 209 14.71 10.62 9.76
N PRO A 210 13.75 10.01 10.48
CA PRO A 210 14.05 9.01 11.50
C PRO A 210 14.49 7.69 10.86
N PRO A 211 15.05 6.74 11.64
CA PRO A 211 15.17 5.34 11.21
C PRO A 211 13.81 4.76 10.81
N SER A 212 13.82 3.72 9.98
CA SER A 212 12.59 3.02 9.58
C SER A 212 11.82 2.50 10.79
N ILE A 213 10.49 2.58 10.71
CA ILE A 213 9.58 2.26 11.82
C ILE A 213 8.73 1.07 11.41
N THR A 214 8.72 0.02 12.22
CA THR A 214 7.87 -1.17 11.99
C THR A 214 6.80 -1.24 13.07
N SER A 215 5.53 -1.34 12.69
CA SER A 215 4.41 -1.58 13.62
C SER A 215 4.55 -2.92 14.33
N THR A 216 3.77 -3.22 15.37
CA THR A 216 3.69 -4.57 15.97
C THR A 216 2.60 -5.44 15.36
N GLN A 217 1.58 -4.81 14.77
CA GLN A 217 0.43 -5.45 14.10
C GLN A 217 0.33 -5.00 12.64
N ASN A 218 -0.72 -5.39 11.93
CA ASN A 218 -0.94 -5.04 10.52
C ASN A 218 -1.48 -3.62 10.29
N THR A 219 -1.52 -2.77 11.32
CA THR A 219 -2.11 -1.43 11.24
C THR A 219 -1.19 -0.37 11.85
N ILE A 220 -1.07 0.78 11.17
CA ILE A 220 -0.41 1.98 11.69
C ILE A 220 -1.30 3.20 11.46
N TYR A 221 -1.22 4.17 12.37
CA TYR A 221 -1.89 5.45 12.23
C TYR A 221 -0.88 6.58 12.17
N ILE A 222 -0.98 7.40 11.12
CA ILE A 222 -0.12 8.55 10.88
C ILE A 222 -0.98 9.81 10.95
N ARG A 223 -0.50 10.83 11.66
CA ARG A 223 -1.16 12.15 11.69
C ARG A 223 -0.14 13.24 11.44
N PHE A 224 -0.47 14.14 10.53
CA PHE A 224 0.30 15.36 10.28
C PHE A 224 -0.50 16.57 10.76
N ARG A 225 0.12 17.40 11.59
CA ARG A 225 -0.43 18.65 12.09
C ARG A 225 0.52 19.80 11.75
N SER A 226 -0.01 20.91 11.26
CA SER A 226 0.72 22.18 11.16
C SER A 226 0.04 23.30 11.95
N ASP A 227 0.83 24.30 12.34
CA ASP A 227 0.37 25.49 13.05
C ASP A 227 -0.02 26.63 12.09
N SER A 228 -0.21 27.85 12.62
CA SER A 228 -0.67 28.99 11.85
C SER A 228 0.39 29.67 10.95
N SER A 229 1.66 29.25 11.00
CA SER A 229 2.80 29.91 10.35
C SER A 229 3.84 28.91 9.82
N GLN A 230 4.87 29.42 9.13
CA GLN A 230 6.07 28.69 8.68
C GLN A 230 5.80 27.34 7.99
N ASN A 231 5.47 27.40 6.70
CA ASN A 231 5.33 26.19 5.90
C ASN A 231 6.65 25.77 5.21
N HIS A 232 6.81 24.47 5.11
CA HIS A 232 7.94 23.80 4.47
C HIS A 232 7.46 22.83 3.40
N ARG A 233 8.39 22.19 2.69
CA ARG A 233 8.09 21.27 1.58
C ARG A 233 7.30 20.03 2.02
N GLY A 234 7.37 19.65 3.29
CA GLY A 234 6.60 18.56 3.88
C GLY A 234 7.31 17.23 3.85
N PHE A 235 6.61 16.14 3.55
CA PHE A 235 7.18 14.80 3.64
C PHE A 235 6.66 13.84 2.57
N SER A 236 7.46 12.79 2.36
CA SER A 236 7.05 11.58 1.65
C SER A 236 7.43 10.37 2.51
N ILE A 237 6.47 9.48 2.71
CA ILE A 237 6.63 8.23 3.47
C ILE A 237 6.26 7.08 2.55
N ARG A 238 7.21 6.16 2.33
CA ARG A 238 6.94 4.84 1.76
C ARG A 238 6.49 3.88 2.84
N PHE A 239 5.47 3.10 2.55
CA PHE A 239 5.11 1.95 3.37
C PHE A 239 5.10 0.66 2.56
N SER A 240 5.39 -0.44 3.23
CA SER A 240 5.27 -1.78 2.68
C SER A 240 4.95 -2.80 3.76
N GLU A 241 4.48 -3.96 3.35
CA GLU A 241 4.45 -5.16 4.16
C GLU A 241 5.87 -5.51 4.64
N ALA A 242 5.99 -5.71 5.94
CA ALA A 242 7.06 -6.44 6.58
C ALA A 242 6.51 -7.78 7.06
N CYS A 243 7.30 -8.84 6.90
CA CYS A 243 6.92 -10.14 7.40
C CYS A 243 6.96 -10.22 8.93
N GLY A 244 6.25 -11.22 9.43
CA GLY A 244 6.13 -11.53 10.84
C GLY A 244 4.94 -10.84 11.48
N ALA A 245 4.31 -11.52 12.42
CA ALA A 245 3.18 -11.04 13.20
C ALA A 245 3.01 -11.92 14.45
N THR A 246 2.27 -11.44 15.45
CA THR A 246 1.70 -12.31 16.49
C THR A 246 0.22 -12.49 16.18
N ILE A 247 -0.17 -13.73 15.91
CA ILE A 247 -1.53 -14.11 15.48
C ILE A 247 -2.17 -14.89 16.61
N ILE A 248 -3.35 -14.47 17.03
CA ILE A 248 -4.19 -15.24 17.96
C ILE A 248 -5.26 -15.93 17.12
N THR A 249 -5.25 -17.26 17.08
CA THR A 249 -6.13 -18.05 16.20
C THR A 249 -7.48 -18.31 16.85
N ASP A 250 -8.55 -18.21 16.08
CA ASP A 250 -9.90 -18.66 16.44
C ASP A 250 -10.21 -20.04 15.82
N ASP A 251 -11.45 -20.51 15.95
CA ASP A 251 -11.91 -21.78 15.39
C ASP A 251 -12.02 -21.78 13.85
N ASN A 252 -11.92 -20.61 13.19
CA ASN A 252 -12.00 -20.49 11.73
C ASN A 252 -10.66 -20.74 11.04
N GLY A 253 -9.55 -20.70 11.79
CA GLY A 253 -8.21 -20.84 11.25
C GLY A 253 -7.79 -19.63 10.42
N GLY A 254 -6.64 -19.74 9.75
CA GLY A 254 -6.08 -18.68 8.94
C GLY A 254 -4.89 -19.17 8.13
N SER A 255 -4.31 -18.28 7.35
CA SER A 255 -3.12 -18.56 6.55
C SER A 255 -2.10 -17.44 6.74
N ILE A 256 -0.82 -17.80 6.73
CA ILE A 256 0.28 -16.86 6.61
C ILE A 256 0.93 -17.06 5.26
N SER A 257 1.51 -16.00 4.71
CA SER A 257 2.24 -16.05 3.45
C SER A 257 3.54 -15.28 3.57
N SER A 258 4.50 -15.63 2.70
CA SER A 258 5.69 -14.82 2.51
C SER A 258 5.31 -13.45 1.92
N PRO A 259 6.13 -12.40 2.15
CA PRO A 259 5.84 -11.09 1.57
C PRO A 259 5.70 -11.18 0.06
N ARG A 260 4.68 -10.49 -0.48
CA ARG A 260 4.31 -10.44 -1.91
C ARG A 260 3.68 -11.71 -2.50
N TYR A 261 3.47 -12.78 -1.73
CA TYR A 261 2.83 -13.99 -2.24
C TYR A 261 1.53 -13.67 -3.02
N PRO A 262 1.29 -14.26 -4.21
CA PRO A 262 2.00 -15.38 -4.83
C PRO A 262 3.27 -15.01 -5.63
N ALA A 263 3.69 -13.74 -5.62
CA ALA A 263 4.94 -13.34 -6.24
C ALA A 263 6.17 -13.80 -5.43
N LYS A 264 7.36 -13.67 -6.03
CA LYS A 264 8.63 -13.99 -5.38
C LYS A 264 8.84 -13.14 -4.12
N TYR A 265 9.28 -13.81 -3.06
CA TYR A 265 9.63 -13.15 -1.81
C TYR A 265 10.89 -12.28 -1.97
N PRO A 266 11.01 -11.16 -1.24
CA PRO A 266 12.22 -10.34 -1.25
C PRO A 266 13.45 -11.09 -0.70
N PRO A 267 14.68 -10.72 -1.08
CA PRO A 267 15.90 -11.33 -0.52
C PRO A 267 16.17 -10.87 0.93
N ASN A 268 17.01 -11.62 1.65
CA ASN A 268 17.52 -11.29 2.99
C ASN A 268 16.44 -11.03 4.04
N GLN A 269 15.34 -11.77 3.99
CA GLN A 269 14.26 -11.63 4.96
C GLN A 269 14.55 -12.48 6.20
N ASN A 270 14.30 -11.91 7.39
CA ASN A 270 14.30 -12.65 8.65
C ASN A 270 12.93 -12.48 9.30
N CYS A 271 12.04 -13.41 8.98
CA CYS A 271 10.63 -13.34 9.31
C CYS A 271 10.29 -14.23 10.50
N SER A 272 9.47 -13.74 11.42
CA SER A 272 8.98 -14.53 12.55
C SER A 272 7.48 -14.32 12.75
N TRP A 273 6.71 -15.39 12.59
CA TRP A 273 5.30 -15.43 12.98
C TRP A 273 5.13 -16.23 14.25
N ILE A 274 4.40 -15.67 15.22
CA ILE A 274 4.04 -16.34 16.46
C ILE A 274 2.54 -16.62 16.39
N ILE A 275 2.17 -17.89 16.28
CA ILE A 275 0.76 -18.32 16.18
C ILE A 275 0.36 -18.90 17.53
N LYS A 276 -0.54 -18.21 18.24
CA LYS A 276 -1.04 -18.60 19.56
C LYS A 276 -2.50 -19.02 19.46
N ALA A 277 -2.84 -20.19 19.98
CA ALA A 277 -4.24 -20.57 20.13
C ALA A 277 -4.96 -19.62 21.10
N GLN A 278 -6.19 -19.22 20.78
CA GLN A 278 -6.98 -18.36 21.66
C GLN A 278 -7.22 -18.99 23.04
N GLU A 279 -7.50 -20.30 23.08
CA GLU A 279 -7.76 -21.03 24.32
C GLU A 279 -6.50 -21.77 24.80
N PRO A 280 -6.15 -21.71 26.10
CA PRO A 280 -4.85 -22.15 26.65
C PRO A 280 -4.57 -23.66 26.60
N PHE A 281 -5.43 -24.46 25.94
CA PHE A 281 -5.26 -25.90 25.74
C PHE A 281 -5.51 -26.35 24.31
N ASN A 282 -5.82 -25.42 23.40
CA ASN A 282 -5.93 -25.74 21.99
C ASN A 282 -4.53 -25.80 21.37
N HIS A 283 -4.37 -26.71 20.42
CA HIS A 283 -3.11 -26.87 19.68
C HIS A 283 -3.24 -26.26 18.29
N VAL A 284 -2.19 -25.56 17.86
CA VAL A 284 -2.09 -25.06 16.49
C VAL A 284 -1.58 -26.20 15.61
N THR A 285 -2.33 -26.54 14.57
CA THR A 285 -1.89 -27.49 13.53
C THR A 285 -1.51 -26.71 12.28
N LEU A 286 -0.34 -26.99 11.72
CA LEU A 286 0.18 -26.32 10.53
C LEU A 286 0.16 -27.28 9.33
N SER A 287 -0.22 -26.77 8.16
CA SER A 287 -0.08 -27.45 6.88
C SER A 287 0.32 -26.44 5.80
N PHE A 288 1.20 -26.86 4.90
CA PHE A 288 1.54 -26.07 3.71
C PHE A 288 0.53 -26.37 2.62
N THR A 289 -0.15 -25.33 2.11
CA THR A 289 -0.99 -25.41 0.91
C THR A 289 -0.20 -25.19 -0.37
N ASP A 290 0.88 -24.43 -0.26
CA ASP A 290 1.87 -24.15 -1.29
C ASP A 290 3.24 -23.96 -0.60
N PHE A 291 4.32 -24.38 -1.24
CA PHE A 291 5.68 -24.25 -0.71
C PHE A 291 6.69 -24.26 -1.85
N GLU A 292 7.33 -23.12 -2.09
CA GLU A 292 8.42 -22.98 -3.06
C GLU A 292 9.49 -22.05 -2.46
N LEU A 293 10.75 -22.52 -2.43
CA LEU A 293 11.93 -21.78 -1.97
C LEU A 293 13.11 -22.07 -2.92
N GLU A 294 14.25 -21.42 -2.71
CA GLU A 294 15.46 -21.68 -3.50
C GLU A 294 15.88 -23.17 -3.47
N LYS A 295 15.86 -23.85 -4.63
CA LYS A 295 16.27 -25.27 -4.79
C LYS A 295 17.79 -25.42 -4.79
N ILE A 296 18.36 -26.06 -3.77
CA ILE A 296 19.82 -26.28 -3.68
C ILE A 296 20.17 -27.75 -3.34
N ASN A 297 21.32 -28.21 -3.84
CA ASN A 297 21.88 -29.56 -3.63
C ASN A 297 22.44 -29.81 -2.20
N SER A 298 22.23 -28.93 -1.21
CA SER A 298 22.75 -29.13 0.17
C SER A 298 21.93 -28.44 1.27
N ASN A 299 21.63 -29.19 2.34
CA ASN A 299 21.22 -28.83 3.72
C ASN A 299 20.45 -27.52 4.01
N CYS A 300 19.60 -27.01 3.12
CA CYS A 300 18.72 -25.85 3.38
C CYS A 300 19.44 -24.61 3.97
N SER A 301 20.68 -24.34 3.55
CA SER A 301 21.53 -23.31 4.20
C SER A 301 21.38 -21.89 3.64
N HIS A 302 20.45 -21.69 2.72
CA HIS A 302 20.17 -20.39 2.09
C HIS A 302 18.82 -19.87 2.59
N ASP A 303 17.74 -20.33 1.96
CA ASP A 303 16.38 -19.99 2.34
C ASP A 303 15.73 -21.19 3.03
N ALA A 304 15.15 -20.96 4.19
CA ALA A 304 14.47 -22.00 4.96
C ALA A 304 13.32 -21.42 5.78
N VAL A 305 12.34 -22.26 6.07
CA VAL A 305 11.29 -22.01 7.06
C VAL A 305 11.53 -22.95 8.24
N GLU A 306 11.72 -22.40 9.43
CA GLU A 306 11.82 -23.19 10.66
C GLU A 306 10.54 -23.06 11.48
N ILE A 307 10.06 -24.19 12.01
CA ILE A 307 8.90 -24.25 12.90
C ILE A 307 9.39 -24.58 14.31
N LEU A 308 9.05 -23.72 15.27
CA LEU A 308 9.41 -23.88 16.68
C LEU A 308 8.15 -24.09 17.54
N ASP A 309 8.25 -24.92 18.59
CA ASP A 309 7.20 -25.14 19.58
C ASP A 309 7.33 -24.13 20.73
N GLY A 310 6.91 -22.90 20.48
CA GLY A 310 6.92 -21.81 21.47
C GLY A 310 6.81 -20.44 20.82
N ASP A 311 7.04 -19.39 21.60
CA ASP A 311 6.84 -18.00 21.16
C ASP A 311 8.13 -17.18 21.02
N ASN A 312 9.28 -17.86 20.98
CA ASN A 312 10.59 -17.22 20.86
C ASN A 312 11.62 -18.17 20.22
N TYR A 313 12.76 -17.59 19.79
CA TYR A 313 13.84 -18.32 19.09
C TYR A 313 14.59 -19.37 19.93
N GLN A 314 14.31 -19.49 21.23
CA GLN A 314 14.90 -20.52 22.10
C GLN A 314 13.97 -21.74 22.25
N ALA A 315 12.77 -21.69 21.66
CA ALA A 315 11.82 -22.78 21.69
C ALA A 315 12.34 -24.03 20.96
N PRO A 316 11.91 -25.24 21.36
CA PRO A 316 12.30 -26.47 20.67
C PRO A 316 11.92 -26.44 19.18
N SER A 317 12.86 -26.82 18.30
CA SER A 317 12.59 -26.93 16.87
C SER A 317 11.74 -28.19 16.59
N ILE A 318 10.62 -28.00 15.89
CA ILE A 318 9.76 -29.07 15.38
C ILE A 318 10.30 -29.56 14.03
N GLY A 319 10.82 -28.65 13.20
CA GLY A 319 11.41 -28.98 11.92
C GLY A 319 11.84 -27.76 11.11
N GLY A 320 12.87 -27.95 10.27
CA GLY A 320 13.31 -26.99 9.26
C GLY A 320 12.97 -27.49 7.85
N TYR A 321 12.40 -26.60 7.04
CA TYR A 321 11.90 -26.88 5.71
C TYR A 321 12.64 -26.01 4.69
N GLY A 322 13.16 -26.64 3.64
CA GLY A 322 13.74 -25.98 2.47
C GLY A 322 13.58 -26.88 1.25
N GLU A 323 13.85 -26.35 0.05
CA GLU A 323 13.72 -27.15 -1.17
C GLU A 323 15.02 -27.85 -1.57
N TYR A 324 14.92 -29.17 -1.79
CA TYR A 324 15.96 -30.00 -2.37
C TYR A 324 15.67 -30.25 -3.86
N ARG A 325 16.72 -30.36 -4.67
CA ARG A 325 16.59 -30.85 -6.06
C ARG A 325 16.33 -32.34 -6.13
#